data_AF-A0A957JEU0-F1
#
_entry.id   AF-A0A957JEU0-F1
#
_cell.length_a   1.000
_cell.length_b   1.000
_cell.length_c   1.000
_cell.angle_alpha   90.00
_cell.angle_beta   90.00
_cell.angle_gamma   90.00
#
_symmetry.space_group_name_H-M   'P 1'
#
loop_
_entity.id
_entity.type
_entity.pdbx_description
1 polymer ?
#
loop_
_entity_poly.entity_id
_entity_poly.type
_entity_poly.pdbx_seq_one_letter_code
_entity_poly.pdbx_strand_id
1 'polypeptide(L)'
;MHMIDLLATLYYGAVLLLSIYGLLGLFTLFIYLRLRKRPEPQPRPPLIWPSVTVQLPIYNERYVVEALIEAAIALDYPADKLQIQVVDDSTDDTTAQAARLVERYQAQGRQISLQHRRHRQGYKAGALDEALREATGEYIVLFDADFLPPADFLQQTIPYFLDHPELAIVQARWGHSNASSSALTAAQAIALDKHFAIEQLVRQRANYFPKFNGSASVLRRGAVDEVGGWHGDTVTEDLCL
;
A
#
# COMPACT_ATOMS: atom_id res chain seq x y z
N MET A 1 -0.17 49.42 21.85
CA MET A 1 -0.31 48.34 22.85
C MET A 1 -1.00 47.13 22.22
N HIS A 2 -2.25 47.25 21.76
CA HIS A 2 -3.04 46.13 21.19
C HIS A 2 -2.40 45.27 20.08
N MET A 3 -1.60 45.85 19.18
CA MET A 3 -0.96 45.07 18.10
C MET A 3 0.15 44.16 18.64
N ILE A 4 0.97 44.64 19.59
CA ILE A 4 2.07 43.87 20.17
C ILE A 4 1.52 42.71 21.00
N ASP A 5 0.48 42.97 21.79
CA ASP A 5 -0.19 41.94 22.61
C ASP A 5 -0.84 40.84 21.75
N LEU A 6 -1.45 41.23 20.63
CA LEU A 6 -2.00 40.28 19.66
C LEU A 6 -0.90 39.41 19.02
N LEU A 7 0.18 40.02 18.54
CA LEU A 7 1.31 39.30 17.94
C LEU A 7 1.98 38.36 18.94
N ALA A 8 2.17 38.80 20.20
CA ALA A 8 2.70 37.97 21.26
C ALA A 8 1.79 36.77 21.56
N THR A 9 0.47 36.99 21.63
CA THR A 9 -0.51 35.92 21.85
C THR A 9 -0.47 34.89 20.73
N LEU A 10 -0.44 35.33 19.46
CA LEU A 10 -0.31 34.43 18.31
C LEU A 10 1.00 33.65 18.33
N TYR A 11 2.11 34.30 18.67
CA TYR A 11 3.42 33.67 18.78
C TYR A 11 3.44 32.58 19.87
N TYR A 12 3.00 32.90 21.09
CA TYR A 12 2.95 31.91 22.18
C TYR A 12 1.97 30.78 21.88
N GLY A 13 0.83 31.08 21.24
CA GLY A 13 -0.11 30.08 20.77
C GLY A 13 0.54 29.12 19.78
N ALA A 14 1.26 29.63 18.78
CA ALA A 14 1.98 28.82 17.80
C ALA A 14 3.09 27.96 18.45
N VAL A 15 3.87 28.54 19.36
CA VAL A 15 4.92 27.80 20.10
C VAL A 15 4.31 26.70 20.96
N LEU A 16 3.19 26.96 21.65
CA LEU A 16 2.49 25.97 22.46
C LEU A 16 2.00 24.80 21.59
N LEU A 17 1.37 25.11 20.45
CA LEU A 17 0.90 24.09 19.50
C LEU A 17 2.05 23.24 18.95
N LEU A 18 3.17 23.87 18.56
CA LEU A 18 4.37 23.15 18.12
C LEU A 18 4.99 22.30 19.23
N SER A 19 4.95 22.78 20.47
CA SER A 19 5.43 22.04 21.64
C SER A 19 4.56 20.81 21.93
N ILE A 20 3.24 20.95 21.87
CA ILE A 20 2.29 19.82 22.00
C ILE A 20 2.54 18.80 20.88
N TYR A 21 2.71 19.26 19.65
CA TYR A 21 3.02 18.38 18.51
C TYR A 21 4.35 17.64 18.71
N GLY A 22 5.40 18.32 19.19
CA GLY A 22 6.68 17.70 19.52
C GLY A 22 6.58 16.67 20.64
N LEU A 23 5.81 16.97 21.70
CA LEU A 23 5.53 16.04 22.81
C LEU A 23 4.81 14.79 22.33
N LEU A 24 3.85 14.91 21.39
CA LEU A 24 3.18 13.76 20.79
C LEU A 24 4.17 12.86 20.02
N GLY A 25 5.14 13.46 19.33
CA GLY A 25 6.22 12.73 18.67
C GLY A 25 7.10 11.96 19.67
N LEU A 26 7.50 12.60 20.77
CA LEU A 26 8.28 11.96 21.83
C LEU A 26 7.50 10.85 22.53
N PHE A 27 6.20 11.04 22.76
CA PHE A 27 5.32 10.03 23.33
C PHE A 27 5.18 8.81 22.40
N THR A 28 5.02 9.05 21.11
CA THR A 28 4.99 7.99 20.09
C THR A 28 6.31 7.21 20.08
N LEU A 29 7.45 7.91 20.10
CA LEU A 29 8.77 7.28 20.19
C LEU A 29 8.92 6.45 21.47
N PHE A 30 8.46 6.96 22.60
CA PHE A 30 8.47 6.24 23.87
C PHE A 30 7.67 4.93 23.79
N ILE A 31 6.46 4.96 23.23
CA ILE A 31 5.66 3.75 23.01
C ILE A 31 6.40 2.80 22.07
N TYR A 32 6.94 3.31 20.95
CA TYR A 32 7.72 2.51 20.01
C TYR A 32 8.87 1.77 20.70
N LEU A 33 9.68 2.47 21.50
CA LEU A 33 10.81 1.86 22.20
C LEU A 33 10.38 0.75 23.17
N ARG A 34 9.20 0.89 23.80
CA ARG A 34 8.61 -0.14 24.66
C ARG A 34 8.04 -1.32 23.88
N LEU A 35 7.44 -1.08 22.72
CA LEU A 35 6.68 -2.09 21.98
C LEU A 35 7.51 -2.81 20.92
N ARG A 36 8.58 -2.20 20.37
CA ARG A 36 9.32 -2.71 19.20
C ARG A 36 9.93 -4.11 19.39
N LYS A 37 10.27 -4.48 20.62
CA LYS A 37 10.87 -5.79 20.94
C LYS A 37 9.84 -6.85 21.34
N ARG A 38 8.54 -6.52 21.36
CA ARG A 38 7.52 -7.53 21.64
C ARG A 38 7.51 -8.56 20.52
N PRO A 39 7.62 -9.86 20.83
CA PRO A 39 7.47 -10.89 19.83
C PRO A 39 6.02 -10.89 19.35
N GLU A 40 5.84 -10.98 18.04
CA GLU A 40 4.54 -11.27 17.43
C GLU A 40 4.58 -12.71 16.93
N PRO A 41 3.61 -13.55 17.31
CA PRO A 41 3.53 -14.89 16.76
C PRO A 41 3.32 -14.78 15.25
N GLN A 42 4.20 -15.41 14.49
CA GLN A 42 3.98 -15.53 13.05
C GLN A 42 3.01 -16.67 12.80
N PRO A 43 1.90 -16.40 12.07
CA PRO A 43 0.98 -17.44 11.65
C PRO A 43 1.72 -18.50 10.83
N ARG A 44 1.29 -19.76 10.94
CA ARG A 44 1.92 -20.85 10.19
C ARG A 44 1.45 -20.82 8.73
N PRO A 45 2.31 -21.19 7.77
CA PRO A 45 1.87 -21.36 6.39
C PRO A 45 0.70 -22.35 6.30
N PRO A 46 -0.38 -22.00 5.58
CA PRO A 46 -1.51 -22.89 5.42
C PRO A 46 -1.18 -24.07 4.51
N LEU A 47 -1.91 -25.18 4.72
CA LEU A 47 -1.87 -26.33 3.80
C LEU A 47 -2.59 -26.03 2.48
N ILE A 48 -3.62 -25.18 2.53
CA ILE A 48 -4.43 -24.79 1.38
C ILE A 48 -4.35 -23.27 1.25
N TRP A 49 -3.80 -22.81 0.13
CA TRP A 49 -3.66 -21.39 -0.15
C TRP A 49 -4.95 -20.82 -0.79
N PRO A 50 -5.47 -19.69 -0.31
CA PRO A 50 -6.64 -19.03 -0.91
C PRO A 50 -6.29 -18.35 -2.24
N SER A 51 -7.28 -17.96 -3.03
CA SER A 51 -7.04 -17.17 -4.25
C SER A 51 -6.71 -15.72 -3.92
N VAL A 52 -5.77 -15.13 -4.67
CA VAL A 52 -5.30 -13.75 -4.52
C VAL A 52 -5.32 -13.07 -5.88
N THR A 53 -5.87 -11.86 -5.93
CA THR A 53 -5.75 -10.95 -7.08
C THR A 53 -4.82 -9.81 -6.72
N VAL A 54 -3.75 -9.62 -7.49
CA VAL A 54 -2.83 -8.48 -7.39
C VAL A 54 -3.20 -7.44 -8.44
N GLN A 55 -3.51 -6.22 -8.02
CA GLN A 55 -3.81 -5.08 -8.88
C GLN A 55 -2.60 -4.14 -8.94
N LEU A 56 -2.22 -3.80 -10.17
CA LEU A 56 -1.09 -2.96 -10.51
C LEU A 56 -1.60 -1.71 -11.26
N PRO A 57 -2.12 -0.68 -10.56
CA PRO A 57 -2.52 0.57 -11.19
C PRO A 57 -1.29 1.32 -11.74
N ILE A 58 -1.34 1.71 -13.01
CA ILE A 58 -0.26 2.44 -13.69
C ILE A 58 -0.78 3.64 -14.50
N TYR A 59 0.00 4.72 -14.52
CA TYR A 59 -0.27 5.92 -15.33
C TYR A 59 1.01 6.63 -15.78
N ASN A 60 1.41 6.43 -17.03
CA ASN A 60 2.64 6.98 -17.64
C ASN A 60 3.93 6.54 -16.91
N GLU A 61 4.00 5.27 -16.50
CA GLU A 61 5.04 4.72 -15.64
C GLU A 61 6.10 3.91 -16.40
N ARG A 62 6.53 4.46 -17.55
CA ARG A 62 7.40 3.78 -18.53
C ARG A 62 8.74 3.26 -17.99
N TYR A 63 9.22 3.79 -16.87
CA TYR A 63 10.54 3.43 -16.31
C TYR A 63 10.47 2.31 -15.26
N VAL A 64 9.28 2.03 -14.72
CA VAL A 64 9.09 1.13 -13.58
C VAL A 64 8.11 -0.01 -13.88
N VAL A 65 7.26 0.12 -14.91
CA VAL A 65 6.24 -0.88 -15.25
C VAL A 65 6.81 -2.28 -15.49
N GLU A 66 7.99 -2.39 -16.10
CA GLU A 66 8.64 -3.68 -16.32
C GLU A 66 9.04 -4.33 -14.98
N ALA A 67 9.76 -3.59 -14.13
CA ALA A 67 10.19 -4.08 -12.83
C ALA A 67 9.00 -4.43 -11.91
N LEU A 68 7.92 -3.64 -11.96
CA LEU A 68 6.68 -3.89 -11.23
C LEU A 68 6.04 -5.23 -11.63
N ILE A 69 5.82 -5.43 -12.93
CA ILE A 69 5.18 -6.66 -13.45
C ILE A 69 6.08 -7.87 -13.15
N GLU A 70 7.39 -7.74 -13.33
CA GLU A 70 8.33 -8.81 -13.00
C GLU A 70 8.31 -9.16 -11.51
N ALA A 71 8.27 -8.17 -10.62
CA ALA A 71 8.18 -8.40 -9.18
C ALA A 71 6.86 -9.08 -8.79
N ALA A 72 5.74 -8.66 -9.38
CA ALA A 72 4.43 -9.28 -9.15
C ALA A 72 4.38 -10.74 -9.65
N ILE A 73 4.99 -11.03 -10.82
CA ILE A 73 5.09 -12.40 -11.36
C ILE A 73 6.00 -13.29 -10.51
N ALA A 74 7.02 -12.70 -9.87
CA ALA A 74 7.98 -13.39 -9.01
C ALA A 74 7.45 -13.71 -7.60
N LEU A 75 6.23 -13.29 -7.27
CA LEU A 75 5.58 -13.65 -6.00
C LEU A 75 5.51 -15.18 -5.86
N ASP A 76 6.01 -15.68 -4.74
CA ASP A 76 6.01 -17.10 -4.38
C ASP A 76 4.61 -17.52 -3.92
N TYR A 77 3.77 -17.87 -4.90
CA TYR A 77 2.39 -18.26 -4.70
C TYR A 77 1.96 -19.30 -5.73
N PRO A 78 1.02 -20.21 -5.42
CA PRO A 78 0.50 -21.15 -6.40
C PRO A 78 -0.07 -20.44 -7.63
N ALA A 79 0.41 -20.81 -8.82
CA ALA A 79 0.09 -20.11 -10.06
C ALA A 79 -1.40 -20.17 -10.45
N ASP A 80 -2.12 -21.21 -10.01
CA ASP A 80 -3.57 -21.36 -10.18
C ASP A 80 -4.39 -20.53 -9.18
N LYS A 81 -3.73 -19.95 -8.17
CA LYS A 81 -4.33 -19.12 -7.12
C LYS A 81 -3.94 -17.66 -7.21
N LEU A 82 -3.04 -17.29 -8.11
CA LEU A 82 -2.57 -15.91 -8.28
C LEU A 82 -3.06 -15.34 -9.60
N GLN A 83 -3.92 -14.34 -9.52
CA GLN A 83 -4.33 -13.50 -10.65
C GLN A 83 -3.60 -12.16 -10.56
N ILE A 84 -3.05 -11.66 -11.68
CA ILE A 84 -2.42 -10.34 -11.77
C ILE A 84 -3.22 -9.47 -12.75
N GLN A 85 -3.65 -8.30 -12.31
CA GLN A 85 -4.35 -7.32 -13.11
C GLN A 85 -3.48 -6.08 -13.26
N VAL A 86 -2.97 -5.83 -14.47
CA VAL A 86 -2.37 -4.55 -14.83
C VAL A 86 -3.50 -3.60 -15.21
N VAL A 87 -3.66 -2.54 -14.42
CA VAL A 87 -4.77 -1.58 -14.57
C VAL A 87 -4.19 -0.27 -15.09
N ASP A 88 -4.43 0.04 -16.35
CA ASP A 88 -3.69 1.06 -17.08
C ASP A 88 -4.56 2.24 -17.52
N ASP A 89 -4.18 3.42 -17.03
CA ASP A 89 -4.77 4.72 -17.40
C ASP A 89 -3.84 5.54 -18.33
N SER A 90 -2.69 4.97 -18.74
CA SER A 90 -1.61 5.71 -19.41
C SER A 90 -2.00 6.26 -20.78
N THR A 91 -1.32 7.32 -21.20
CA THR A 91 -1.52 7.96 -22.51
C THR A 91 -0.25 7.97 -23.36
N ASP A 92 0.81 7.32 -22.89
CA ASP A 92 2.12 7.24 -23.51
C ASP A 92 2.48 5.80 -23.94
N ASP A 93 3.78 5.51 -24.11
CA ASP A 93 4.25 4.19 -24.52
C ASP A 93 4.15 3.11 -23.42
N THR A 94 3.78 3.47 -22.18
CA THR A 94 3.65 2.55 -21.05
C THR A 94 2.65 1.43 -21.35
N THR A 95 1.49 1.74 -21.95
CA THR A 95 0.47 0.76 -22.34
C THR A 95 1.03 -0.32 -23.26
N ALA A 96 1.81 0.09 -24.26
CA ALA A 96 2.41 -0.84 -25.22
C ALA A 96 3.50 -1.70 -24.57
N GLN A 97 4.23 -1.17 -23.59
CA GLN A 97 5.21 -1.93 -22.81
C GLN A 97 4.52 -2.98 -21.94
N ALA A 98 3.49 -2.58 -21.18
CA ALA A 98 2.68 -3.47 -20.36
C ALA A 98 2.04 -4.59 -21.19
N ALA A 99 1.45 -4.27 -22.34
CA ALA A 99 0.81 -5.24 -23.23
C ALA A 99 1.79 -6.36 -23.67
N ARG A 100 3.02 -6.00 -24.07
CA ARG A 100 4.04 -6.98 -24.46
C ARG A 100 4.43 -7.91 -23.31
N LEU A 101 4.55 -7.38 -22.09
CA LEU A 101 4.88 -8.17 -20.91
C LEU A 101 3.72 -9.12 -20.54
N VAL A 102 2.48 -8.62 -20.57
CA VAL A 102 1.28 -9.42 -20.33
C VAL A 102 1.18 -10.57 -21.33
N GLU A 103 1.30 -10.31 -22.64
CA GLU A 103 1.29 -11.36 -23.68
C GLU A 103 2.39 -12.41 -23.45
N ARG A 104 3.62 -11.96 -23.12
CA ARG A 104 4.76 -12.84 -22.84
C ARG A 104 4.49 -13.78 -21.67
N TYR A 105 3.88 -13.28 -20.59
CA TYR A 105 3.62 -14.07 -19.39
C TYR A 105 2.35 -14.93 -19.51
N GLN A 106 1.34 -14.47 -20.26
CA GLN A 106 0.20 -15.30 -20.66
C GLN A 106 0.65 -16.51 -21.48
N ALA A 107 1.59 -16.34 -22.42
CA ALA A 107 2.16 -17.44 -23.19
C ALA A 107 2.93 -18.47 -22.33
N GLN A 108 3.36 -18.07 -21.12
CA GLN A 108 3.98 -18.96 -20.13
C GLN A 108 2.95 -19.58 -19.16
N GLY A 109 1.65 -19.38 -19.40
CA GLY A 109 0.56 -19.91 -18.58
C GLY A 109 0.31 -19.13 -17.29
N ARG A 110 0.81 -17.90 -17.15
CA ARG A 110 0.51 -17.04 -15.99
C ARG A 110 -0.86 -16.38 -16.16
N GLN A 111 -1.61 -16.28 -15.07
CA GLN A 111 -2.89 -15.57 -15.04
C GLN A 111 -2.65 -14.07 -14.88
N ILE A 112 -2.32 -13.40 -15.97
CA ILE A 112 -2.12 -11.94 -16.00
C ILE A 112 -2.98 -11.31 -17.09
N SER A 113 -3.55 -10.14 -16.84
CA SER A 113 -4.36 -9.38 -17.79
C SER A 113 -3.99 -7.90 -17.79
N LEU A 114 -4.21 -7.24 -18.93
CA LEU A 114 -4.13 -5.78 -19.05
C LEU A 114 -5.53 -5.21 -19.25
N GLN A 115 -5.94 -4.29 -18.39
CA GLN A 115 -7.16 -3.52 -18.53
C GLN A 115 -6.79 -2.07 -18.78
N HIS A 116 -6.86 -1.65 -20.05
CA HIS A 116 -6.55 -0.28 -20.43
C HIS A 116 -7.82 0.56 -20.56
N ARG A 117 -7.88 1.69 -19.84
CA ARG A 117 -9.02 2.60 -19.80
C ARG A 117 -8.78 3.81 -20.68
N ARG A 118 -9.76 4.13 -21.52
CA ARG A 118 -9.73 5.32 -22.38
C ARG A 118 -10.11 6.62 -21.65
N HIS A 119 -10.83 6.51 -20.55
CA HIS A 119 -11.32 7.63 -19.76
C HIS A 119 -10.93 7.43 -18.30
N ARG A 120 -10.23 8.41 -17.74
CA ARG A 120 -9.66 8.36 -16.37
C ARG A 120 -10.66 8.84 -15.31
N GLN A 121 -11.92 8.45 -15.43
CA GLN A 121 -12.93 8.86 -14.45
C GLN A 121 -12.63 8.21 -13.10
N GLY A 122 -12.64 8.99 -12.03
CA GLY A 122 -12.29 8.50 -10.69
C GLY A 122 -10.81 8.15 -10.51
N TYR A 123 -9.95 8.46 -11.49
CA TYR A 123 -8.49 8.22 -11.44
C TYR A 123 -8.15 6.78 -10.99
N LYS A 124 -7.19 6.63 -10.05
CA LYS A 124 -6.76 5.34 -9.50
C LYS A 124 -7.94 4.58 -8.88
N ALA A 125 -8.77 5.22 -8.05
CA ALA A 125 -9.93 4.59 -7.42
C ALA A 125 -10.90 3.98 -8.44
N GLY A 126 -11.26 4.75 -9.48
CA GLY A 126 -12.14 4.29 -10.54
C GLY A 126 -11.53 3.15 -11.36
N ALA A 127 -10.21 3.19 -11.59
CA ALA A 127 -9.51 2.12 -12.28
C ALA A 127 -9.54 0.82 -11.47
N LEU A 128 -9.29 0.91 -10.16
CA LEU A 128 -9.32 -0.22 -9.23
C LEU A 128 -10.74 -0.79 -9.06
N ASP A 129 -11.78 0.07 -9.03
CA ASP A 129 -13.18 -0.36 -8.99
C ASP A 129 -13.59 -1.16 -10.23
N GLU A 130 -13.23 -0.66 -11.43
CA GLU A 130 -13.48 -1.37 -12.69
C GLU A 130 -12.77 -2.74 -12.69
N ALA A 131 -11.51 -2.77 -12.24
CA ALA A 131 -10.72 -4.00 -12.16
C ALA A 131 -11.24 -5.01 -11.12
N LEU A 132 -11.77 -4.51 -10.00
CA LEU A 132 -12.31 -5.33 -8.91
C LEU A 132 -13.47 -6.22 -9.38
N ARG A 133 -14.23 -5.79 -10.39
CA ARG A 133 -15.33 -6.57 -10.98
C ARG A 133 -14.85 -7.86 -11.66
N GLU A 134 -13.63 -7.85 -12.19
CA GLU A 134 -12.99 -9.01 -12.85
C GLU A 134 -12.03 -9.76 -11.92
N ALA A 135 -11.83 -9.27 -10.69
CA ALA A 135 -10.99 -9.95 -9.71
C ALA A 135 -11.64 -11.29 -9.32
N THR A 136 -10.83 -12.33 -9.13
CA THR A 136 -11.27 -13.68 -8.74
C THR A 136 -10.71 -14.11 -7.37
N GLY A 137 -9.80 -13.32 -6.81
CA GLY A 137 -9.22 -13.54 -5.50
C GLY A 137 -10.23 -13.38 -4.36
N GLU A 138 -10.04 -14.20 -3.32
CA GLU A 138 -10.62 -13.95 -2.00
C GLU A 138 -9.95 -12.75 -1.32
N TYR A 139 -8.66 -12.53 -1.65
CA TYR A 139 -7.87 -11.39 -1.19
C TYR A 139 -7.44 -10.53 -2.39
N ILE A 140 -7.50 -9.21 -2.20
CA ILE A 140 -7.05 -8.22 -3.18
C ILE A 140 -5.78 -7.57 -2.65
N VAL A 141 -4.77 -7.44 -3.51
CA VAL A 141 -3.48 -6.85 -3.17
C VAL A 141 -3.22 -5.68 -4.09
N LEU A 142 -2.74 -4.57 -3.54
CA LEU A 142 -2.41 -3.38 -4.32
C LEU A 142 -0.93 -3.06 -4.24
N PHE A 143 -0.31 -2.86 -5.40
CA PHE A 143 1.02 -2.28 -5.53
C PHE A 143 0.99 -1.14 -6.55
N ASP A 144 1.33 0.06 -6.09
CA ASP A 144 1.58 1.19 -6.98
C ASP A 144 2.80 0.93 -7.87
N ALA A 145 2.92 1.70 -8.95
CA ALA A 145 3.85 1.40 -10.03
C ALA A 145 5.34 1.35 -9.64
N ASP A 146 5.71 2.01 -8.54
CA ASP A 146 7.07 2.07 -8.00
C ASP A 146 7.33 1.04 -6.89
N PHE A 147 6.36 0.17 -6.58
CA PHE A 147 6.51 -0.87 -5.56
C PHE A 147 7.07 -2.17 -6.14
N LEU A 148 8.14 -2.65 -5.50
CA LEU A 148 8.77 -3.93 -5.82
C LEU A 148 8.58 -4.88 -4.63
N PRO A 149 7.48 -5.65 -4.58
CA PRO A 149 7.27 -6.58 -3.48
C PRO A 149 8.34 -7.67 -3.47
N PRO A 150 8.82 -8.10 -2.28
CA PRO A 150 9.65 -9.28 -2.19
C PRO A 150 8.82 -10.52 -2.54
N ALA A 151 9.47 -11.57 -3.08
CA ALA A 151 8.79 -12.78 -3.54
C ALA A 151 7.93 -13.44 -2.45
N ASP A 152 8.36 -13.37 -1.19
CA ASP A 152 7.67 -13.95 -0.05
C ASP A 152 6.58 -13.04 0.56
N PHE A 153 6.23 -11.92 -0.07
CA PHE A 153 5.23 -10.97 0.44
C PHE A 153 3.89 -11.65 0.78
N LEU A 154 3.35 -12.47 -0.13
CA LEU A 154 2.07 -13.17 0.09
C LEU A 154 2.20 -14.26 1.16
N GLN A 155 3.34 -14.96 1.18
CA GLN A 155 3.66 -15.97 2.20
C GLN A 155 3.68 -15.37 3.61
N GLN A 156 4.16 -14.12 3.74
CA GLN A 156 4.22 -13.41 5.02
C GLN A 156 2.90 -12.74 5.43
N THR A 157 1.96 -12.50 4.49
CA THR A 157 0.76 -11.68 4.77
C THR A 157 -0.52 -12.50 4.82
N ILE A 158 -0.73 -13.42 3.87
CA ILE A 158 -1.95 -14.23 3.76
C ILE A 158 -2.25 -15.07 5.01
N PRO A 159 -1.27 -15.71 5.68
CA PRO A 159 -1.60 -16.56 6.83
C PRO A 159 -2.25 -15.82 8.01
N TYR A 160 -2.06 -14.49 8.13
CA TYR A 160 -2.74 -13.70 9.17
C TYR A 160 -4.27 -13.72 9.02
N PHE A 161 -4.79 -13.73 7.80
CA PHE A 161 -6.23 -13.76 7.55
C PHE A 161 -6.89 -15.11 7.89
N LEU A 162 -6.08 -16.18 7.91
CA LEU A 162 -6.54 -17.52 8.22
C LEU A 162 -6.59 -17.75 9.73
N ASP A 163 -5.62 -17.21 10.46
CA ASP A 163 -5.62 -17.20 11.93
C ASP A 163 -6.64 -16.20 12.51
N HIS A 164 -6.96 -15.13 11.77
CA HIS A 164 -7.90 -14.07 12.15
C HIS A 164 -9.00 -13.85 11.10
N PRO A 165 -10.12 -14.61 11.15
CA PRO A 165 -11.20 -14.50 10.18
C PRO A 165 -11.83 -13.10 10.08
N GLU A 166 -11.83 -12.34 11.17
CA GLU A 166 -12.31 -10.96 11.26
C GLU A 166 -11.37 -9.93 10.62
N LEU A 167 -10.15 -10.32 10.28
CA LEU A 167 -9.16 -9.41 9.71
C LEU A 167 -9.60 -8.99 8.30
N ALA A 168 -9.75 -7.68 8.11
CA ALA A 168 -10.11 -7.07 6.84
C ALA A 168 -8.88 -6.64 6.03
N ILE A 169 -7.83 -6.16 6.70
CA ILE A 169 -6.68 -5.52 6.05
C ILE A 169 -5.36 -5.93 6.73
N VAL A 170 -4.35 -6.23 5.92
CA VAL A 170 -2.94 -6.31 6.33
C VAL A 170 -2.16 -5.26 5.55
N GLN A 171 -1.65 -4.25 6.24
CA GLN A 171 -0.80 -3.20 5.65
C GLN A 171 0.67 -3.51 5.93
N ALA A 172 1.45 -3.79 4.89
CA ALA A 172 2.90 -3.94 5.02
C ALA A 172 3.59 -2.59 5.20
N ARG A 173 4.80 -2.62 5.74
CA ARG A 173 5.67 -1.44 5.87
C ARG A 173 6.28 -1.10 4.50
N TRP A 174 6.24 0.16 4.13
CA TRP A 174 6.94 0.64 2.93
C TRP A 174 8.44 0.74 3.20
N GLY A 175 9.23 0.20 2.28
CA GLY A 175 10.67 0.41 2.21
C GLY A 175 11.02 1.39 1.10
N HIS A 176 12.27 1.82 1.05
CA HIS A 176 12.76 2.79 0.06
C HIS A 176 13.91 2.16 -0.72
N SER A 177 13.72 1.92 -2.02
CA SER A 177 14.72 1.27 -2.88
C SER A 177 15.98 2.12 -3.09
N ASN A 178 15.86 3.44 -2.99
CA ASN A 178 16.92 4.43 -3.25
C ASN A 178 17.42 5.16 -1.99
N ALA A 179 17.14 4.65 -0.78
CA ALA A 179 17.50 5.30 0.48
C ALA A 179 18.99 5.65 0.57
N SER A 180 19.86 4.82 0.01
CA SER A 180 21.32 5.00 0.04
C SER A 180 21.89 5.66 -1.21
N SER A 181 21.06 6.09 -2.17
CA SER A 181 21.52 6.68 -3.43
C SER A 181 22.11 8.08 -3.27
N SER A 182 21.66 8.86 -2.28
CA SER A 182 22.17 10.20 -1.99
C SER A 182 21.85 10.63 -0.55
N ALA A 183 22.49 11.70 -0.07
CA ALA A 183 22.14 12.28 1.23
C ALA A 183 20.69 12.80 1.28
N LEU A 184 20.15 13.27 0.15
CA LEU A 184 18.77 13.75 0.05
C LEU A 184 17.78 12.59 0.20
N THR A 185 17.97 11.51 -0.56
CA THR A 185 17.09 10.33 -0.49
C THR A 185 17.21 9.62 0.86
N ALA A 186 18.39 9.62 1.48
CA ALA A 186 18.56 9.14 2.84
C ALA A 186 17.77 9.96 3.86
N ALA A 187 17.81 11.30 3.75
CA ALA A 187 17.04 12.19 4.63
C ALA A 187 15.53 12.00 4.43
N GLN A 188 15.07 11.83 3.18
CA GLN A 188 13.67 11.54 2.86
C GLN A 188 13.22 10.19 3.44
N ALA A 189 14.03 9.14 3.27
CA ALA A 189 13.75 7.82 3.84
C ALA A 189 13.60 7.90 5.37
N ILE A 190 14.50 8.60 6.06
CA ILE A 190 14.40 8.82 7.52
C ILE A 190 13.12 9.58 7.88
N ALA A 191 12.78 10.64 7.13
CA ALA A 191 11.58 11.43 7.37
C ALA A 191 10.29 10.60 7.22
N LEU A 192 10.23 9.73 6.20
CA LEU A 192 9.11 8.84 5.95
C LEU A 192 9.05 7.65 6.92
N ASP A 193 10.21 7.14 7.37
CA ASP A 193 10.28 6.04 8.33
C ASP A 193 9.73 6.41 9.71
N LYS A 194 9.65 7.70 10.07
CA LYS A 194 8.83 8.14 11.21
C LYS A 194 7.40 7.58 11.09
N HIS A 195 6.83 7.63 9.90
CA HIS A 195 5.50 7.12 9.65
C HIS A 195 5.48 5.59 9.55
N PHE A 196 6.23 5.02 8.60
CA PHE A 196 6.14 3.60 8.25
C PHE A 196 6.81 2.66 9.28
N ALA A 197 7.93 3.06 9.88
CA ALA A 197 8.67 2.19 10.81
C ALA A 197 8.28 2.41 12.27
N ILE A 198 7.84 3.61 12.64
CA ILE A 198 7.52 3.96 14.04
C ILE A 198 6.01 4.05 14.25
N GLU A 199 5.33 4.99 13.61
CA GLU A 199 3.90 5.24 13.86
C GLU A 199 3.02 4.03 13.53
N GLN A 200 3.23 3.38 12.38
CA GLN A 200 2.46 2.21 11.97
C GLN A 200 2.60 1.05 12.97
N LEU A 201 3.83 0.75 13.42
CA LEU A 201 4.09 -0.28 14.43
C LEU A 201 3.44 0.08 15.78
N VAL A 202 3.58 1.34 16.21
CA VAL A 202 2.97 1.81 17.46
C VAL A 202 1.46 1.66 17.41
N ARG A 203 0.82 2.09 16.31
CA ARG A 203 -0.63 2.00 16.15
C ARG A 203 -1.10 0.56 16.24
N GLN A 204 -0.46 -0.34 15.51
CA GLN A 204 -0.82 -1.76 15.54
C GLN A 204 -0.63 -2.37 16.94
N ARG A 205 0.56 -2.21 17.54
CA ARG A 205 0.87 -2.85 18.82
C ARG A 205 0.19 -2.23 20.04
N ALA A 206 -0.28 -0.99 19.91
CA ALA A 206 -1.06 -0.31 20.94
C ALA A 206 -2.57 -0.39 20.70
N ASN A 207 -3.01 -1.12 19.67
CA ASN A 207 -4.42 -1.24 19.27
C ASN A 207 -5.10 0.13 19.03
N TYR A 208 -4.35 1.05 18.41
CA TYR A 208 -4.90 2.31 17.90
C TYR A 208 -5.34 2.14 16.45
N PHE A 209 -6.18 3.08 15.99
CA PHE A 209 -6.68 3.08 14.61
C PHE A 209 -5.51 2.92 13.61
N PRO A 210 -5.50 1.82 12.82
CA PRO A 210 -4.48 1.57 11.83
C PRO A 210 -4.64 2.55 10.67
N LYS A 211 -3.59 2.69 9.87
CA LYS A 211 -3.64 3.50 8.64
C LYS A 211 -3.44 2.59 7.45
N PHE A 212 -4.31 2.75 6.47
CA PHE A 212 -4.13 2.21 5.13
C PHE A 212 -3.38 3.26 4.30
N ASN A 213 -2.34 2.81 3.58
CA ASN A 213 -1.43 3.70 2.88
C ASN A 213 -1.63 3.69 1.36
N GLY A 214 -2.60 2.92 0.84
CA GLY A 214 -2.92 2.91 -0.60
C GLY A 214 -2.09 1.95 -1.47
N SER A 215 -1.07 1.30 -0.91
CA SER A 215 -0.21 0.32 -1.59
C SER A 215 0.47 -0.61 -0.58
N ALA A 216 1.04 -1.72 -1.04
CA ALA A 216 1.64 -2.79 -0.24
C ALA A 216 0.70 -3.32 0.84
N SER A 217 -0.55 -3.53 0.46
CA SER A 217 -1.63 -3.93 1.35
C SER A 217 -2.38 -5.12 0.77
N VAL A 218 -2.88 -5.96 1.67
CA VAL A 218 -3.78 -7.08 1.36
C VAL A 218 -5.12 -6.77 2.00
N LEU A 219 -6.19 -6.90 1.22
CA LEU A 219 -7.56 -6.62 1.61
C LEU A 219 -8.39 -7.89 1.45
N ARG A 220 -9.24 -8.20 2.42
CA ARG A 220 -10.27 -9.24 2.26
C ARG A 220 -11.34 -8.70 1.32
N ARG A 221 -11.57 -9.38 0.19
CA ARG A 221 -12.54 -8.92 -0.81
C ARG A 221 -13.93 -8.71 -0.23
N GLY A 222 -14.41 -9.64 0.59
CA GLY A 222 -15.73 -9.53 1.23
C GLY A 222 -15.90 -8.23 2.02
N ALA A 223 -14.84 -7.77 2.72
CA ALA A 223 -14.87 -6.50 3.44
C ALA A 223 -14.91 -5.29 2.50
N VAL A 224 -14.16 -5.34 1.38
CA VAL A 224 -14.20 -4.30 0.34
C VAL A 224 -15.59 -4.21 -0.30
N ASP A 225 -16.21 -5.35 -0.59
CA ASP A 225 -17.56 -5.41 -1.17
C ASP A 225 -18.62 -4.89 -0.18
N GLU A 226 -18.49 -5.18 1.12
CA GLU A 226 -19.39 -4.70 2.18
C GLU A 226 -19.38 -3.16 2.34
N VAL A 227 -18.23 -2.51 2.13
CA VAL A 227 -18.12 -1.04 2.16
C VAL A 227 -18.44 -0.37 0.81
N GLY A 228 -18.81 -1.16 -0.20
CA GLY A 228 -19.25 -0.67 -1.50
C GLY A 228 -18.13 -0.40 -2.51
N GLY A 229 -16.94 -0.99 -2.31
CA GLY A 229 -15.82 -0.87 -3.25
C GLY A 229 -14.99 0.40 -3.10
N TRP A 230 -14.32 0.80 -4.18
CA TRP A 230 -13.44 1.97 -4.20
C TRP A 230 -14.24 3.25 -4.51
N HIS A 231 -14.05 4.29 -3.70
CA HIS A 231 -14.71 5.59 -3.88
C HIS A 231 -13.72 6.65 -4.38
N GLY A 232 -13.99 7.21 -5.57
CA GLY A 232 -13.16 8.25 -6.20
C GLY A 232 -13.52 9.69 -5.85
N ASP A 233 -14.35 9.89 -4.83
CA ASP A 233 -14.87 11.22 -4.43
C ASP A 233 -13.78 12.10 -3.78
N THR A 234 -12.66 11.50 -3.36
CA THR A 234 -11.49 12.20 -2.83
C THR A 234 -10.22 11.77 -3.58
N VAL A 235 -9.16 12.59 -3.47
CA VAL A 235 -7.83 12.27 -4.03
C VAL A 235 -7.02 11.30 -3.17
N THR A 236 -7.56 10.91 -2.01
CA THR A 236 -6.99 9.93 -1.07
C THR A 236 -8.01 8.82 -0.86
N GLU A 237 -8.33 8.10 -1.93
CA GLU A 237 -9.33 7.02 -1.93
C GLU A 237 -9.00 5.93 -0.91
N ASP A 238 -7.71 5.77 -0.63
CA ASP A 238 -7.13 4.83 0.29
C ASP A 238 -7.52 5.13 1.76
N LEU A 239 -7.49 6.40 2.16
CA LEU A 239 -7.94 6.82 3.49
C LEU A 239 -9.46 6.70 3.68
N CYS A 240 -10.22 6.52 2.60
CA CYS A 240 -11.68 6.45 2.60
C CYS A 240 -12.24 5.02 2.59
N LEU A 241 -11.38 4.00 2.44
CA LEU A 241 -11.74 2.58 2.52
C LEU A 241 -11.78 2.10 3.98
#